data_AF-A0A935MH00-F1
#
_entry.id   AF-A0A935MH00-F1
#
_cell.length_a   1.000
_cell.length_b   1.000
_cell.length_c   1.000
_cell.angle_alpha   90.00
_cell.angle_beta   90.00
_cell.angle_gamma   90.00
#
_symmetry.space_group_name_H-M   'P 1'
#
loop_
_entity.id
_entity.type
_entity.pdbx_description
1 polymer ?
#
loop_
_entity_poly.entity_id
_entity_poly.type
_entity_poly.pdbx_seq_one_letter_code
_entity_poly.pdbx_strand_id
1 'polypeptide(L)'
;MRKPNWMLIGIMFGVSLFLGYAIFAAAIGAFFPSINYLSKPLLCSGEFSIETTRYSYKPGQVGWQHNIYCDGKDITLPAVAMTGLLVSLAIFVVFFIRYREAMFHSEDFGTLAKDTKQTSKPAKGKKRKSPLERMAELKEMRDQNLISDTEYERKKAEIMDEL
;
A
#
# COMPACT_ATOMS: atom_id res chain seq x y z
N MET A 1 -17.40 -20.66 -4.72
CA MET A 1 -17.56 -19.18 -4.63
C MET A 1 -16.28 -18.61 -4.03
N ARG A 2 -15.58 -17.71 -4.73
CA ARG A 2 -14.34 -17.08 -4.24
C ARG A 2 -14.72 -16.04 -3.16
N LYS A 3 -14.08 -16.08 -2.00
CA LYS A 3 -14.34 -15.11 -0.92
C LYS A 3 -13.59 -13.81 -1.24
N PRO A 4 -14.25 -12.65 -1.26
CA PRO A 4 -13.59 -11.37 -1.50
C PRO A 4 -12.68 -11.00 -0.31
N ASN A 5 -11.46 -10.57 -0.61
CA ASN A 5 -10.55 -10.04 0.39
C ASN A 5 -10.87 -8.56 0.65
N TRP A 6 -11.83 -8.30 1.55
CA TRP A 6 -12.29 -6.96 1.90
C TRP A 6 -11.16 -6.03 2.39
N MET A 7 -10.13 -6.58 3.03
CA MET A 7 -8.99 -5.79 3.53
C MET A 7 -8.13 -5.27 2.37
N LEU A 8 -7.79 -6.13 1.40
CA LEU A 8 -7.02 -5.73 0.22
C LEU A 8 -7.80 -4.73 -0.64
N ILE A 9 -9.12 -4.94 -0.79
CA ILE A 9 -10.02 -4.02 -1.50
C ILE A 9 -10.00 -2.63 -0.84
N GLY A 10 -10.09 -2.57 0.50
CA GLY A 10 -10.01 -1.31 1.24
C GLY A 10 -8.68 -0.59 1.07
N ILE A 11 -7.56 -1.31 1.12
CA ILE A 11 -6.22 -0.74 0.91
C ILE A 11 -6.08 -0.20 -0.52
N MET A 12 -6.47 -0.98 -1.53
CA MET A 12 -6.43 -0.53 -2.93
C MET A 12 -7.32 0.68 -3.16
N PHE A 13 -8.52 0.71 -2.57
CA PHE A 13 -9.41 1.86 -2.65
C PHE A 13 -8.74 3.11 -2.08
N GLY A 14 -8.18 3.03 -0.86
CA GLY A 14 -7.47 4.15 -0.24
C GLY A 14 -6.28 4.64 -1.07
N VAL A 15 -5.45 3.72 -1.57
CA VAL A 15 -4.29 4.05 -2.43
C VAL A 15 -4.74 4.68 -3.75
N SER A 16 -5.77 4.14 -4.39
CA SER A 16 -6.31 4.68 -5.65
C SER A 16 -6.94 6.05 -5.50
N LEU A 17 -7.63 6.31 -4.39
CA LEU A 17 -8.21 7.61 -4.08
C LEU A 17 -7.11 8.62 -3.79
N PHE A 18 -6.08 8.23 -3.04
CA PHE A 18 -4.94 9.11 -2.77
C PHE A 18 -4.15 9.42 -4.05
N LEU A 19 -3.75 8.42 -4.83
CA LEU A 19 -3.01 8.65 -6.08
C LEU A 19 -3.86 9.40 -7.10
N GLY A 20 -5.13 9.00 -7.28
CA GLY A 20 -6.04 9.66 -8.19
C GLY A 20 -6.25 11.12 -7.80
N TYR A 21 -6.62 11.39 -6.56
CA TYR A 21 -6.90 12.75 -6.12
C TYR A 21 -5.63 13.60 -6.03
N ALA A 22 -4.58 13.15 -5.33
CA ALA A 22 -3.39 13.98 -5.10
C ALA A 22 -2.60 14.24 -6.37
N ILE A 23 -2.39 13.22 -7.23
CA ILE A 23 -1.60 13.39 -8.45
C ILE A 23 -2.41 14.15 -9.50
N PHE A 24 -3.69 13.82 -9.71
CA PHE A 24 -4.45 14.54 -10.75
C PHE A 24 -4.88 15.93 -10.32
N ALA A 25 -5.29 16.14 -9.07
CA ALA A 25 -5.69 17.48 -8.63
C ALA A 25 -4.49 18.44 -8.56
N ALA A 26 -3.33 17.97 -8.08
CA ALA A 26 -2.17 18.84 -7.93
C ALA A 26 -1.35 19.02 -9.22
N ALA A 27 -1.08 17.95 -9.97
CA ALA A 27 -0.22 18.04 -11.14
C ALA A 27 -1.04 18.32 -12.41
N ILE A 28 -2.04 17.49 -12.68
CA ILE A 28 -2.69 17.50 -14.00
C ILE A 28 -3.68 18.66 -14.14
N GLY A 29 -4.39 19.03 -13.07
CA GLY A 29 -5.28 20.21 -13.06
C GLY A 29 -4.57 21.53 -13.31
N ALA A 30 -3.28 21.63 -12.94
CA ALA A 30 -2.46 22.82 -13.18
C ALA A 30 -1.91 22.89 -14.62
N PHE A 31 -1.60 21.76 -15.25
CA PHE A 31 -1.09 21.73 -16.63
C PHE A 31 -2.19 21.64 -17.69
N PHE A 32 -3.29 20.97 -17.39
CA PHE A 32 -4.38 20.68 -18.32
C PHE A 32 -5.74 21.02 -17.70
N PRO A 33 -6.08 22.32 -17.58
CA PRO A 33 -7.35 22.76 -17.01
C PRO A 33 -8.56 22.25 -17.81
N SER A 34 -8.36 21.86 -19.08
CA SER A 34 -9.36 21.25 -19.95
C SER A 34 -9.98 19.96 -19.39
N ILE A 35 -9.29 19.24 -18.50
CA ILE A 35 -9.83 18.01 -17.90
C ILE A 35 -11.03 18.31 -17.00
N ASN A 36 -11.14 19.53 -16.46
CA ASN A 36 -12.29 19.94 -15.66
C ASN A 36 -13.60 20.02 -16.47
N TYR A 37 -13.55 19.97 -17.81
CA TYR A 37 -14.75 19.83 -18.64
C TYR A 37 -15.53 18.53 -18.34
N LEU A 38 -14.88 17.48 -17.82
CA LEU A 38 -15.59 16.26 -17.40
C LEU A 38 -16.62 16.53 -16.29
N SER A 39 -16.38 17.55 -15.46
CA SER A 39 -17.28 17.89 -14.36
C SER A 39 -18.47 18.76 -14.80
N LYS A 40 -18.43 19.32 -16.02
CA LYS A 40 -19.50 20.15 -16.59
C LYS A 40 -20.89 19.49 -16.47
N PRO A 41 -21.16 18.29 -17.02
CA PRO A 41 -22.50 17.69 -16.97
C PRO A 41 -23.02 17.40 -15.55
N LEU A 42 -22.14 17.36 -14.56
CA LEU A 42 -22.50 17.09 -13.16
C LEU A 42 -22.72 18.37 -12.34
N LEU A 43 -22.03 19.46 -12.68
CA LEU A 43 -22.01 20.70 -11.88
C LEU A 43 -22.70 21.89 -12.55
N CYS A 44 -22.83 21.88 -13.88
CA CYS A 44 -23.28 23.02 -14.64
C CYS A 44 -24.13 22.61 -15.85
N SER A 45 -25.38 23.04 -15.88
CA SER A 45 -26.27 22.89 -17.04
C SER A 45 -26.08 23.99 -18.09
N GLY A 46 -25.41 25.09 -17.74
CA GLY A 46 -25.26 26.30 -18.54
C GLY A 46 -23.87 26.50 -19.17
N GLU A 47 -23.48 27.76 -19.33
CA GLU A 47 -22.23 28.15 -19.97
C GLU A 47 -21.06 27.92 -19.00
N PHE A 48 -20.14 27.03 -19.39
CA PHE A 48 -18.97 26.67 -18.61
C PHE A 48 -17.76 27.36 -19.22
N SER A 49 -17.17 28.31 -18.49
CA SER A 49 -16.01 29.07 -18.93
C SER A 49 -14.82 28.83 -17.99
N ILE A 50 -13.63 28.70 -18.58
CA ILE A 50 -12.37 28.58 -17.85
C ILE A 50 -11.56 29.83 -18.18
N GLU A 51 -11.36 30.69 -17.19
CA GLU A 51 -10.51 31.87 -17.35
C GLU A 51 -9.13 31.58 -16.76
N THR A 52 -8.10 31.77 -17.58
CA THR A 52 -6.71 31.65 -17.15
C THR A 52 -6.13 33.04 -17.00
N THR A 53 -5.95 33.50 -15.76
CA THR A 53 -5.37 34.80 -15.46
C THR A 53 -3.89 34.66 -15.14
N ARG A 54 -3.07 35.53 -15.73
CA ARG A 54 -1.64 35.61 -15.45
C ARG A 54 -1.43 36.68 -14.38
N TYR A 55 -0.90 36.28 -13.23
CA TYR A 55 -0.64 37.20 -12.12
C TYR A 55 0.86 37.26 -11.82
N SER A 56 1.36 38.41 -11.39
CA SER A 56 2.78 38.57 -11.04
C SER A 56 2.90 38.81 -9.53
N TYR A 57 3.48 37.85 -8.79
CA TYR A 57 3.70 38.00 -7.34
C TYR A 57 4.88 38.93 -7.02
N LYS A 58 5.88 38.99 -7.90
CA LYS A 58 7.08 39.82 -7.81
C LYS A 58 7.56 40.20 -9.21
N PRO A 59 8.23 41.35 -9.41
CA PRO A 59 8.84 41.68 -10.70
C PRO A 59 9.77 40.54 -11.14
N GLY A 60 9.50 39.97 -12.33
CA GLY A 60 10.21 38.81 -12.88
C GLY A 60 9.62 37.42 -12.56
N GLN A 61 8.62 37.32 -11.66
CA GLN A 61 7.86 36.09 -11.42
C GLN A 61 6.47 36.17 -12.05
N VAL A 62 6.08 35.13 -12.77
CA VAL A 62 4.75 34.98 -13.36
C VAL A 62 4.10 33.71 -12.86
N GLY A 63 2.89 33.85 -12.32
CA GLY A 63 2.00 32.75 -11.94
C GLY A 63 0.82 32.66 -12.89
N TRP A 64 0.25 31.47 -12.96
CA TRP A 64 -0.97 31.19 -13.72
C TRP A 64 -2.04 30.75 -12.74
N GLN A 65 -3.20 31.39 -12.80
CA GLN A 65 -4.37 31.00 -12.02
C GLN A 65 -5.49 30.62 -12.99
N HIS A 66 -6.12 29.48 -12.73
CA HIS A 66 -7.26 29.00 -13.51
C HIS A 66 -8.51 29.12 -12.64
N ASN A 67 -9.46 29.95 -13.06
CA ASN A 67 -10.77 30.06 -12.42
C ASN A 67 -11.82 29.43 -13.34
N ILE A 68 -12.72 28.66 -12.75
CA ILE A 68 -13.77 27.93 -13.46
C ILE A 68 -15.11 28.54 -13.07
N TYR A 69 -15.84 29.03 -14.06
CA TYR A 69 -17.14 29.66 -13.88
C TYR A 69 -18.24 28.84 -14.56
N CYS A 70 -19.43 28.86 -13.94
CA CYS A 70 -20.67 28.34 -14.48
C CYS A 70 -21.72 29.43 -14.39
N ASP A 71 -22.24 29.89 -15.53
CA ASP A 71 -23.22 30.99 -15.59
C ASP A 71 -22.80 32.24 -14.76
N GLY A 72 -21.50 32.56 -14.79
CA GLY A 72 -20.90 33.68 -14.06
C GLY A 72 -20.62 33.41 -12.56
N LYS A 73 -20.95 32.23 -12.03
CA LYS A 73 -20.65 31.83 -10.66
C LYS A 73 -19.36 31.01 -10.58
N ASP A 74 -18.47 31.36 -9.65
CA ASP A 74 -17.24 30.60 -9.40
C ASP A 74 -17.58 29.22 -8.79
N ILE A 75 -17.16 28.18 -9.49
CA ILE A 75 -17.30 26.77 -9.10
C ILE A 75 -15.95 26.04 -9.13
N THR A 76 -14.84 26.77 -9.03
CA THR A 76 -13.48 26.20 -9.16
C THR A 76 -13.23 25.06 -8.16
N LEU A 77 -13.52 25.29 -6.88
CA LEU A 77 -13.36 24.30 -5.81
C LEU A 77 -14.19 23.02 -6.03
N PRO A 78 -15.52 23.12 -6.24
CA PRO A 78 -16.33 21.92 -6.51
C PRO A 78 -15.99 21.25 -7.84
N ALA A 79 -15.61 22.01 -8.87
CA ALA A 79 -15.20 21.46 -10.18
C ALA A 79 -13.93 20.62 -10.06
N VAL A 80 -12.90 21.12 -9.37
CA VAL A 80 -11.66 20.38 -9.14
C VAL A 80 -11.92 19.15 -8.26
N ALA A 81 -12.71 19.28 -7.20
CA ALA A 81 -13.04 18.15 -6.32
C ALA A 81 -13.79 17.03 -7.06
N MET A 82 -14.80 17.38 -7.86
CA MET A 82 -15.56 16.40 -8.65
C MET A 82 -14.72 15.75 -9.74
N THR A 83 -13.90 16.53 -10.43
CA THR A 83 -12.99 16.00 -11.46
C THR A 83 -11.99 15.03 -10.83
N GLY A 84 -11.41 15.38 -9.68
CA GLY A 84 -10.50 14.50 -8.92
C GLY A 84 -11.17 13.20 -8.48
N LEU A 85 -12.41 13.25 -8.01
CA LEU A 85 -13.18 12.06 -7.64
C LEU A 85 -13.50 11.16 -8.84
N LEU A 86 -13.93 11.73 -9.97
CA LEU A 86 -14.22 10.96 -11.18
C LEU A 86 -12.98 10.24 -11.71
N VAL A 87 -11.83 10.92 -11.71
CA VAL A 87 -10.57 10.31 -12.13
C VAL A 87 -10.12 9.24 -11.16
N SER A 88 -10.24 9.48 -9.86
CA SER A 88 -9.93 8.49 -8.83
C SER A 88 -10.77 7.22 -8.99
N LEU A 89 -12.06 7.38 -9.28
CA LEU A 89 -12.97 6.27 -9.57
C LEU A 89 -12.54 5.52 -10.84
N ALA A 90 -12.20 6.23 -11.91
CA ALA A 90 -11.73 5.59 -13.15
C ALA A 90 -10.44 4.78 -12.92
N ILE A 91 -9.48 5.33 -12.18
CA ILE A 91 -8.23 4.64 -11.80
C ILE A 91 -8.53 3.42 -10.93
N PHE A 92 -9.43 3.55 -9.96
CA PHE A 92 -9.87 2.43 -9.14
C PHE A 92 -10.48 1.32 -9.99
N VAL A 93 -11.35 1.64 -10.95
CA VAL A 93 -11.94 0.65 -11.87
C VAL A 93 -10.87 -0.04 -12.71
N VAL A 94 -9.90 0.71 -13.24
CA VAL A 94 -8.78 0.14 -14.01
C VAL A 94 -7.94 -0.80 -13.14
N PHE A 95 -7.58 -0.38 -11.92
CA PHE A 95 -6.88 -1.25 -10.98
C PHE A 95 -7.71 -2.46 -10.58
N PHE A 96 -9.01 -2.29 -10.40
CA PHE A 96 -9.92 -3.36 -10.05
C PHE A 96 -9.96 -4.43 -11.14
N ILE A 97 -10.06 -4.02 -12.41
CA ILE A 97 -10.01 -4.93 -13.56
C ILE A 97 -8.64 -5.61 -13.65
N ARG A 98 -7.55 -4.84 -13.47
CA ARG A 98 -6.18 -5.35 -13.66
C ARG A 98 -5.73 -6.31 -12.57
N TYR A 99 -6.14 -6.06 -11.33
CA TYR A 99 -5.81 -6.87 -10.15
C TYR A 99 -6.95 -7.77 -9.70
N ARG A 100 -7.97 -7.98 -10.55
CA ARG A 100 -9.11 -8.86 -10.26
C ARG A 100 -8.66 -10.23 -9.73
N GLU A 101 -7.63 -10.83 -10.32
CA GLU A 101 -7.22 -12.19 -9.94
C GLU A 101 -6.52 -12.23 -8.59
N ALA A 102 -5.67 -11.24 -8.31
CA ALA A 102 -5.01 -11.07 -7.01
C ALA A 102 -6.01 -10.76 -5.90
N MET A 103 -7.07 -10.00 -6.18
CA MET A 103 -8.14 -9.69 -5.20
C MET A 103 -8.93 -10.90 -4.72
N PHE A 104 -9.03 -11.95 -5.55
CA PHE A 104 -9.73 -13.16 -5.20
C PHE A 104 -8.79 -14.28 -4.72
N HIS A 105 -7.49 -14.03 -4.60
CA HIS A 105 -6.52 -14.91 -3.95
C HIS A 105 -6.20 -14.35 -2.56
N SER A 106 -6.71 -15.01 -1.52
CA SER A 106 -6.28 -14.74 -0.16
C SER A 106 -4.90 -15.37 0.03
N GLU A 107 -3.83 -14.61 -0.17
CA GLU A 107 -2.68 -14.86 0.68
C GLU A 107 -3.10 -14.45 2.08
N ASP A 108 -3.27 -15.44 2.95
CA ASP A 108 -3.55 -15.23 4.37
C ASP A 108 -2.39 -14.43 4.95
N PHE A 109 -2.42 -13.10 4.90
CA PHE A 109 -1.46 -12.23 5.60
C PHE A 109 -1.41 -12.54 7.12
N GLY A 110 -2.40 -13.27 7.64
CA GLY A 110 -2.40 -13.85 8.97
C GLY A 110 -1.31 -14.92 9.22
N THR A 111 -0.70 -15.52 8.19
CA THR A 111 0.46 -16.43 8.37
C THR A 111 1.74 -15.66 8.67
N LEU A 112 1.99 -14.53 7.98
CA LEU A 112 3.14 -13.66 8.25
C LEU A 112 3.08 -13.01 9.65
N ALA A 113 1.88 -12.66 10.12
CA ALA A 113 1.69 -12.16 11.49
C ALA A 113 1.78 -13.29 12.55
N LYS A 114 1.44 -14.54 12.19
CA LYS A 114 1.63 -15.70 13.06
C LYS A 114 3.10 -16.04 13.22
N ASP A 115 3.90 -15.96 12.16
CA ASP A 115 5.36 -16.21 12.25
C ASP A 115 6.05 -15.22 13.20
N THR A 116 5.60 -13.96 13.24
CA THR A 116 6.14 -12.96 14.19
C THR A 116 5.72 -13.21 15.64
N LYS A 117 4.56 -13.83 15.89
CA LYS A 117 4.14 -14.26 17.24
C LYS A 117 4.66 -15.64 17.65
N GLN A 118 5.16 -16.45 16.71
CA GLN A 118 5.65 -17.79 16.99
C GLN A 118 7.09 -17.84 17.50
N THR A 119 7.86 -16.75 17.34
CA THR A 119 9.20 -16.62 17.95
C THR A 119 9.17 -16.31 19.46
N SER A 120 8.00 -16.08 20.07
CA SER A 120 7.87 -15.74 21.50
C SER A 120 6.99 -16.68 22.33
N LYS A 121 6.56 -17.83 21.79
CA LYS A 121 5.87 -18.88 22.58
C LYS A 121 6.67 -20.18 22.58
N PRO A 122 7.13 -20.68 23.75
CA PRO A 122 7.80 -21.97 23.82
C PRO A 122 6.80 -23.06 23.41
N ALA A 123 7.17 -23.83 22.40
CA ALA A 123 6.36 -24.91 21.86
C ALA A 123 6.11 -26.00 22.93
N LYS A 124 4.91 -25.99 23.52
CA LYS A 124 4.33 -27.17 24.20
C LYS A 124 4.24 -28.30 23.19
N GLY A 125 5.04 -29.36 23.35
CA GLY A 125 4.74 -30.66 22.74
C GLY A 125 5.87 -31.46 22.10
N LYS A 126 7.13 -31.01 22.08
CA LYS A 126 8.24 -31.94 21.79
C LYS A 126 8.73 -32.54 23.09
N LYS A 127 8.63 -33.88 23.23
CA LYS A 127 9.31 -34.66 24.27
C LYS A 127 10.71 -34.07 24.44
N ARG A 128 11.08 -33.66 25.67
CA ARG A 128 12.46 -33.28 25.98
C ARG A 128 13.31 -34.51 25.68
N LYS A 129 14.01 -34.50 24.53
CA LYS A 129 15.03 -35.50 24.20
C LYS A 129 15.99 -35.56 25.38
N SER A 130 16.32 -36.77 25.82
CA SER A 130 17.27 -37.01 26.92
C SER A 130 18.58 -36.26 26.62
N PRO A 131 19.30 -35.72 27.62
CA PRO A 131 20.61 -35.09 27.42
C PRO A 131 21.56 -35.97 26.58
N LEU A 132 21.47 -37.30 26.72
CA LEU A 132 22.23 -38.27 25.92
C LEU A 132 21.82 -38.29 24.43
N GLU A 133 20.53 -38.16 24.13
CA GLU A 133 20.04 -38.07 22.74
C GLU A 133 20.45 -36.74 22.09
N ARG A 134 20.51 -35.65 22.88
CA ARG A 134 20.98 -34.34 22.40
C ARG A 134 22.48 -34.34 22.08
N MET A 135 23.28 -35.08 22.85
CA MET A 135 24.70 -35.26 22.54
C MET A 135 24.92 -36.11 21.28
N ALA A 136 24.13 -37.16 21.08
CA ALA A 136 24.22 -37.98 19.87
C ALA A 136 23.89 -37.17 18.61
N GLU A 137 22.85 -36.33 18.65
CA GLU A 137 22.45 -35.44 17.55
C GLU A 137 23.49 -34.33 17.28
N LEU A 138 24.11 -33.77 18.34
CA LEU A 138 25.22 -32.81 18.17
C LEU A 138 26.44 -33.44 17.51
N LYS A 139 26.75 -34.69 17.85
CA LYS A 139 27.85 -35.43 17.23
C LYS A 139 27.56 -35.68 15.74
N GLU A 140 26.33 -36.06 15.41
CA GLU A 140 25.90 -36.25 14.01
C GLU A 140 25.97 -34.95 13.19
N MET A 141 25.53 -33.81 13.75
CA MET A 141 25.63 -32.51 13.08
C MET A 141 27.09 -32.07 12.87
N ARG A 142 27.99 -32.45 13.78
CA ARG A 142 29.43 -32.21 13.64
C ARG A 142 30.04 -33.09 12.55
N ASP A 143 29.67 -34.36 12.53
CA ASP A 143 30.12 -35.33 11.51
C ASP A 143 29.62 -34.96 10.10
N GLN A 144 28.49 -34.23 10.01
CA GLN A 144 27.96 -33.65 8.77
C GLN A 144 28.55 -32.28 8.40
N ASN A 145 29.55 -31.77 9.14
CA ASN A 145 30.15 -30.43 8.97
C ASN A 145 29.13 -29.26 9.01
N LEU A 146 27.97 -29.46 9.65
CA LEU A 146 26.92 -28.44 9.77
C LEU A 146 27.22 -27.42 10.88
N ILE A 147 28.16 -27.73 11.77
CA ILE A 147 28.59 -26.88 12.89
C ILE A 147 30.11 -26.87 13.01
N SER A 148 30.65 -25.74 13.46
CA SER A 148 32.10 -25.61 13.72
C SER A 148 32.48 -26.23 15.07
N ASP A 149 33.76 -26.61 15.23
CA ASP A 149 34.26 -27.24 16.47
C ASP A 149 34.04 -26.36 17.71
N THR A 150 34.05 -25.02 17.54
CA THR A 150 33.82 -24.07 18.64
C THR A 150 32.36 -24.05 19.09
N GLU A 151 31.41 -24.22 18.17
CA GLU A 151 29.98 -24.31 18.49
C GLU A 151 29.62 -25.66 19.11
N TYR A 152 30.30 -26.73 18.70
CA TYR A 152 30.12 -28.06 19.27
C TYR A 152 30.54 -28.11 20.74
N GLU A 153 31.74 -27.63 21.07
CA GLU A 153 32.22 -27.67 22.47
C GLU A 153 31.42 -26.75 23.39
N ARG A 154 30.93 -25.60 22.91
CA ARG A 154 30.05 -24.72 23.70
C ARG A 154 28.72 -25.39 24.03
N LYS A 155 28.07 -26.03 23.04
CA LYS A 155 26.78 -26.71 23.24
C LYS A 155 26.91 -28.01 24.04
N LYS A 156 28.04 -28.69 23.90
CA LYS A 156 28.38 -29.88 24.70
C LYS A 156 28.58 -29.53 26.17
N ALA A 157 29.27 -28.42 26.47
CA ALA A 157 29.41 -27.92 27.84
C ALA A 157 28.06 -27.54 28.46
N GLU A 158 27.21 -26.85 27.70
CA GLU A 158 25.86 -26.47 28.14
C GLU A 158 24.97 -27.68 28.46
N ILE A 159 25.07 -28.77 27.69
CA ILE A 159 24.32 -30.00 27.96
C ILE A 159 24.92 -30.81 29.13
N MET A 160 26.24 -30.73 29.34
CA MET A 160 26.89 -31.35 30.49
C MET A 160 26.54 -30.64 31.81
N ASP A 161 26.36 -29.32 31.78
CA ASP A 161 25.90 -28.54 32.95
C ASP A 161 24.41 -28.78 33.26
N GLU A 162 23.61 -29.25 32.30
CA GLU A 162 22.19 -29.61 32.47
C GLU A 162 21.97 -31.03 33.05
N LEU A 163 23.03 -31.84 33.21
CA LEU A 163 22.99 -33.23 33.68
C LEU A 163 23.16 -33.33 35.21
#